data_AF-A0A967LAV5-F1
#
_entry.id   AF-A0A967LAV5-F1
#
_cell.length_a   1.000
_cell.length_b   1.000
_cell.length_c   1.000
_cell.angle_alpha   90.00
_cell.angle_beta   90.00
_cell.angle_gamma   90.00
#
_symmetry.space_group_name_H-M   'P 1'
#
loop_
_entity.id
_entity.type
_entity.pdbx_description
1 polymer ?
#
loop_
_entity_poly.entity_id
_entity_poly.type
_entity_poly.pdbx_seq_one_letter_code
_entity_poly.pdbx_strand_id
1 'polypeptide(L)'
;VNGLLSSPHFGEHMALPWLDAARYADTNGYSIDGGRDAWLWRDWVIMAFNENKPYHQFLVEQLAGDLLDNPTEEQLIATAFNRNHSVTHEGGTIPEENLV
;
A
#
# COMPACT_ATOMS: atom_id res chain seq x y z
N VAL A 1 22.88 -20.65 1.30
CA VAL A 1 22.09 -19.80 0.39
C VAL A 1 20.61 -20.14 0.45
N ASN A 2 20.18 -21.38 0.16
CA ASN A 2 18.75 -21.76 0.19
C ASN A 2 18.04 -21.43 1.51
N GLY A 3 18.69 -21.65 2.66
CA GLY A 3 18.09 -21.35 3.97
C GLY A 3 17.82 -19.85 4.22
N LEU A 4 18.55 -18.95 3.54
CA LEU A 4 18.30 -17.51 3.66
C LEU A 4 17.10 -17.09 2.79
N LEU A 5 16.95 -17.68 1.61
CA LEU A 5 15.83 -17.41 0.69
C LEU A 5 14.51 -18.02 1.19
N SER A 6 14.56 -19.10 1.96
CA SER A 6 13.38 -19.73 2.56
C SER A 6 12.99 -19.14 3.91
N SER A 7 13.74 -18.14 4.41
CA SER A 7 13.45 -17.51 5.69
C SER A 7 12.31 -16.50 5.52
N PRO A 8 11.33 -16.40 6.44
CA PRO A 8 10.28 -15.38 6.37
C PRO A 8 10.84 -13.94 6.40
N HIS A 9 12.03 -13.77 6.99
CA HIS A 9 12.75 -12.49 7.04
C HIS A 9 13.28 -12.03 5.67
N PHE A 10 13.30 -12.91 4.67
CA PHE A 10 13.68 -12.54 3.32
C PHE A 10 12.73 -11.47 2.76
N GLY A 11 11.42 -11.70 2.81
CA GLY A 11 10.41 -10.76 2.35
C GLY A 11 10.44 -9.45 3.13
N GLU A 12 10.66 -9.50 4.45
CA GLU A 12 10.80 -8.29 5.28
C GLU A 12 11.95 -7.41 4.79
N HIS A 13 13.12 -8.00 4.50
CA HIS A 13 14.27 -7.27 4.01
C HIS A 13 14.06 -6.75 2.58
N MET A 14 13.51 -7.57 1.70
CA MET A 14 13.31 -7.23 0.29
C MET A 14 12.18 -6.22 0.06
N ALA A 15 11.18 -6.18 0.95
CA ALA A 15 10.07 -5.25 0.85
C ALA A 15 10.47 -3.81 1.17
N LEU A 16 11.48 -3.58 2.01
CA LEU A 16 11.86 -2.24 2.50
C LEU A 16 12.03 -1.20 1.36
N PRO A 17 12.84 -1.44 0.32
CA PRO A 17 12.99 -0.46 -0.76
C PRO A 17 11.67 -0.18 -1.52
N TRP A 18 10.78 -1.17 -1.60
CA TRP A 18 9.47 -0.99 -2.22
C TRP A 18 8.54 -0.15 -1.36
N LEU A 19 8.49 -0.43 -0.06
CA LEU A 19 7.68 0.33 0.90
C LEU A 19 8.10 1.80 0.93
N ASP A 20 9.41 2.08 0.90
CA ASP A 20 9.96 3.43 0.81
C ASP A 20 9.54 4.12 -0.50
N ALA A 21 9.73 3.45 -1.64
CA ALA A 21 9.36 3.99 -2.95
C ALA A 21 7.85 4.24 -3.08
N ALA A 22 7.04 3.39 -2.45
CA ALA A 22 5.59 3.48 -2.41
C ALA A 22 5.08 4.51 -1.39
N ARG A 23 5.94 5.12 -0.56
CA ARG A 23 5.57 6.09 0.49
C ARG A 23 4.71 5.47 1.59
N TYR A 24 5.05 4.25 2.00
CA TYR A 24 4.50 3.66 3.20
C TYR A 24 4.87 4.50 4.44
N ALA A 25 3.90 4.64 5.33
CA ALA A 25 4.01 5.38 6.59
C ALA A 25 2.77 5.05 7.41
N ASP A 26 2.86 5.13 8.74
CA ASP A 26 1.71 4.96 9.63
C ASP A 26 0.90 6.27 9.78
N THR A 27 1.27 7.32 9.03
CA THR A 27 0.60 8.62 9.00
C THR A 27 0.44 9.16 7.57
N ASN A 28 -0.38 10.20 7.39
CA ASN A 28 -0.67 10.79 6.09
C ASN A 28 0.46 11.66 5.52
N GLY A 29 1.37 12.17 6.36
CA GLY A 29 2.57 12.89 5.98
C GLY A 29 2.35 14.26 5.31
N TYR A 30 1.11 14.73 5.13
CA TYR A 30 0.79 15.98 4.44
C TYR A 30 -0.47 16.69 4.99
N SER A 31 -0.41 18.03 5.07
CA SER A 31 -1.44 18.95 5.59
C SER A 31 -1.84 18.69 7.05
N ILE A 32 -2.51 17.57 7.32
CA ILE A 32 -2.81 17.05 8.65
C ILE A 32 -2.19 15.65 8.74
N ASP A 33 -1.13 15.52 9.55
CA ASP A 33 -0.40 14.27 9.74
C ASP A 33 -1.15 13.31 10.68
N GLY A 34 -2.37 12.93 10.28
CA GLY A 34 -3.19 11.95 10.98
C GLY A 34 -2.65 10.53 10.78
N GLY A 35 -2.87 9.67 11.78
CA GLY A 35 -2.57 8.24 11.65
C GLY A 35 -3.41 7.56 10.58
N ARG A 36 -2.87 6.50 9.98
CA ARG A 36 -3.57 5.64 9.01
C ARG A 36 -3.25 4.17 9.23
N ASP A 37 -4.23 3.32 8.99
CA ASP A 37 -4.06 1.87 9.04
C ASP A 37 -3.70 1.34 7.64
N ALA A 38 -2.41 1.20 7.37
CA ALA A 38 -1.88 0.67 6.10
C ALA A 38 -1.11 -0.66 6.27
N TRP A 39 -1.04 -1.18 7.51
CA TRP A 39 -0.22 -2.34 7.86
C TRP A 39 -0.61 -3.62 7.10
N LEU A 40 -1.89 -3.81 6.75
CA LEU A 40 -2.35 -4.95 5.94
C LEU A 40 -1.71 -4.94 4.55
N TRP A 41 -1.60 -3.77 3.93
CA TRP A 41 -0.94 -3.63 2.64
C TRP A 41 0.58 -3.88 2.76
N ARG A 42 1.23 -3.39 3.82
CA ARG A 42 2.64 -3.69 4.12
C ARG A 42 2.88 -5.19 4.23
N ASP A 43 2.06 -5.88 5.02
CA ASP A 43 2.18 -7.32 5.24
C ASP A 43 1.93 -8.09 3.93
N TRP A 44 0.97 -7.64 3.11
CA TRP A 44 0.76 -8.18 1.77
C TRP A 44 2.01 -8.05 0.88
N VAL A 45 2.71 -6.89 0.89
CA VAL A 45 3.96 -6.71 0.12
C VAL A 45 5.03 -7.69 0.59
N ILE A 46 5.21 -7.84 1.91
CA ILE A 46 6.17 -8.79 2.50
C ILE A 46 5.87 -10.22 2.05
N MET A 47 4.60 -10.63 2.09
CA MET A 47 4.16 -11.95 1.63
C MET A 47 4.40 -12.14 0.13
N ALA A 48 4.09 -11.14 -0.71
CA ALA A 48 4.32 -11.22 -2.15
C ALA A 48 5.80 -11.45 -2.50
N PHE A 49 6.75 -10.87 -1.75
CA PHE A 49 8.17 -11.16 -1.90
C PHE A 49 8.54 -12.58 -1.44
N ASN A 50 8.01 -13.03 -0.30
CA ASN A 50 8.26 -14.38 0.22
C ASN A 50 7.73 -15.48 -0.71
N GLU A 51 6.59 -15.25 -1.36
CA GLU A 51 5.98 -16.16 -2.33
C GLU A 51 6.62 -16.09 -3.71
N ASN A 52 7.59 -15.17 -3.91
CA ASN A 52 8.19 -14.89 -5.20
C ASN A 52 7.12 -14.59 -6.27
N LYS A 53 6.12 -13.77 -5.91
CA LYS A 53 5.00 -13.40 -6.78
C LYS A 53 5.56 -12.79 -8.08
N PRO A 54 5.11 -13.26 -9.26
CA PRO A 54 5.58 -12.69 -10.51
C PRO A 54 5.34 -11.18 -10.57
N TYR A 55 6.35 -10.42 -11.01
CA TYR A 55 6.33 -8.96 -10.96
C TYR A 55 5.10 -8.35 -11.68
N HIS A 56 4.68 -8.92 -12.81
CA HIS A 56 3.49 -8.44 -13.53
C HIS A 56 2.21 -8.58 -12.69
N GLN A 57 2.05 -9.69 -11.96
CA GLN A 57 0.91 -9.91 -11.09
C GLN A 57 0.98 -9.00 -9.86
N PHE A 58 2.16 -8.88 -9.26
CA PHE A 58 2.41 -7.95 -8.15
C PHE A 58 2.01 -6.51 -8.48
N LEU A 59 2.31 -6.03 -9.70
CA LEU A 59 1.89 -4.71 -10.15
C LEU A 59 0.40 -4.62 -10.43
N VAL A 60 -0.17 -5.59 -11.15
CA VAL A 60 -1.60 -5.59 -11.50
C VAL A 60 -2.46 -5.59 -10.25
N GLU A 61 -2.16 -6.43 -9.27
CA GLU A 61 -2.93 -6.52 -8.02
C GLU A 61 -2.85 -5.22 -7.21
N GLN A 62 -1.72 -4.50 -7.23
CA GLN A 62 -1.59 -3.20 -6.57
C GLN A 62 -2.32 -2.06 -7.29
N LEU A 63 -2.30 -2.05 -8.62
CA LEU A 63 -2.87 -0.96 -9.40
C LEU A 63 -4.37 -1.11 -9.63
N ALA A 64 -4.86 -2.34 -9.75
CA ALA A 64 -6.20 -2.65 -10.21
C ALA A 64 -6.76 -3.97 -9.63
N GLY A 65 -6.29 -4.41 -8.46
CA GLY A 65 -6.73 -5.68 -7.86
C GLY A 65 -8.23 -5.72 -7.55
N ASP A 66 -8.84 -4.59 -7.21
CA ASP A 66 -10.28 -4.41 -7.01
C ASP A 66 -11.11 -4.46 -8.31
N LEU A 67 -10.47 -4.29 -9.46
CA LEU A 67 -11.09 -4.34 -10.79
C LEU A 67 -10.99 -5.72 -11.45
N LEU A 68 -10.36 -6.70 -10.80
CA LEU A 68 -10.29 -8.07 -11.30
C LEU A 68 -11.66 -8.77 -11.17
N ASP A 69 -11.92 -9.75 -12.03
CA ASP A 69 -13.15 -10.54 -11.97
C ASP A 69 -13.21 -11.35 -10.66
N ASN A 70 -14.20 -11.06 -9.81
CA ASN A 70 -14.38 -11.68 -8.48
C ASN A 70 -13.09 -11.62 -7.63
N PRO A 71 -12.66 -10.41 -7.22
CA PRO A 71 -11.36 -10.21 -6.60
C PRO A 71 -11.29 -10.93 -5.24
N THR A 72 -10.12 -11.51 -4.95
CA THR A 72 -9.86 -12.08 -3.62
C THR A 72 -9.64 -10.98 -2.59
N GLU A 73 -9.75 -11.31 -1.30
CA GLU A 73 -9.45 -10.36 -0.22
C GLU A 73 -8.01 -9.82 -0.32
N GLU A 74 -7.05 -10.67 -0.67
CA GLU A 74 -5.67 -10.25 -0.90
C GLU A 74 -5.53 -9.23 -2.04
N GLN A 75 -6.30 -9.39 -3.12
CA GLN A 75 -6.28 -8.45 -4.25
C GLN A 75 -6.93 -7.10 -3.89
N LEU A 76 -7.96 -7.13 -3.04
CA LEU A 76 -8.54 -5.91 -2.46
C LEU A 76 -7.53 -5.20 -1.55
N ILE A 77 -6.82 -5.96 -0.70
CA ILE A 77 -5.76 -5.42 0.16
C ILE A 77 -4.61 -4.87 -0.69
N ALA A 78 -4.19 -5.56 -1.74
CA ALA A 78 -3.11 -5.12 -2.63
C ALA A 78 -3.39 -3.73 -3.22
N THR A 79 -4.65 -3.48 -3.58
CA THR A 79 -5.11 -2.20 -4.18
C THR A 79 -4.94 -1.00 -3.23
N ALA A 80 -4.79 -1.22 -1.91
CA ALA A 80 -4.45 -0.15 -0.98
C ALA A 80 -3.09 0.50 -1.27
N PHE A 81 -2.27 -0.01 -2.19
CA PHE A 81 -1.15 0.74 -2.79
C PHE A 81 -1.57 2.15 -3.23
N ASN A 82 -2.75 2.26 -3.85
CA ASN A 82 -3.31 3.54 -4.27
C ASN A 82 -3.63 4.48 -3.11
N ARG A 83 -3.63 4.02 -1.85
CA ARG A 83 -3.85 4.87 -0.66
C ARG A 83 -2.58 5.48 -0.11
N ASN A 84 -1.41 5.13 -0.65
CA ASN A 84 -0.14 5.68 -0.21
C ASN A 84 0.15 7.09 -0.76
N HIS A 85 -0.65 7.58 -1.73
CA HIS A 85 -0.50 8.95 -2.21
C HIS A 85 -0.82 9.97 -1.11
N SER A 86 -0.29 11.19 -1.25
CA SER A 86 -0.60 12.28 -0.34
C SER A 86 -2.11 12.57 -0.33
N VAL A 87 -2.65 12.82 0.86
CA VAL A 87 -4.06 13.16 1.05
C VAL A 87 -4.14 14.57 1.61
N THR A 88 -5.01 15.40 1.05
CA THR A 88 -5.30 16.73 1.60
C THR A 88 -6.47 16.61 2.56
N HIS A 89 -6.38 17.31 3.69
CA HIS A 89 -7.48 17.42 4.67
C HIS A 89 -8.03 18.84 4.73
N GLU A 90 -7.77 19.66 3.71
CA GLU A 90 -8.18 21.06 3.67
C GLU A 90 -9.71 21.25 3.58
N GLY A 91 -10.50 20.16 3.64
CA GLY A 91 -11.96 20.22 3.71
C GLY A 91 -12.49 21.22 2.69
N GLY A 92 -12.19 20.95 1.41
CA GLY A 92 -12.28 21.91 0.30
C GLY A 92 -13.39 22.93 0.50
N THR A 93 -13.03 24.21 0.51
CA THR A 93 -13.96 25.25 0.93
C THR A 93 -15.04 25.46 -0.13
N ILE A 94 -16.30 25.22 0.23
CA ILE A 94 -17.44 25.55 -0.62
C ILE A 94 -17.73 27.05 -0.41
N PRO A 95 -17.69 27.90 -1.46
CA PRO A 95 -17.89 29.34 -1.31
C PRO A 95 -19.19 29.70 -0.57
N GLU A 96 -20.24 28.92 -0.75
CA GLU A 96 -21.55 29.09 -0.11
C GLU A 96 -21.57 28.79 1.41
N GLU A 97 -20.58 28.06 1.94
CA GLU A 97 -20.47 27.74 3.37
C GLU A 97 -19.68 28.80 4.17
N ASN A 98 -19.00 29.71 3.48
CA ASN A 98 -18.29 30.81 4.11
C ASN A 98 -19.24 32.01 4.28
N LEU A 99 -19.47 32.40 5.54
CA LEU A 99 -20.13 33.67 5.84
C LEU A 99 -19.23 34.83 5.40
N VAL A 100 -19.76 35.66 4.50
CA VAL A 100 -19.16 36.92 4.03
C VAL A 100 -19.11 37.95 5.15
#